data_AF-A0A418X029-F1
#
_entry.id   AF-A0A418X029-F1
#
_cell.length_a   1.000
_cell.length_b   1.000
_cell.length_c   1.000
_cell.angle_alpha   90.00
_cell.angle_beta   90.00
_cell.angle_gamma   90.00
#
_symmetry.space_group_name_H-M   'P 1'
#
loop_
_entity.id
_entity.type
_entity.pdbx_description
1 polymer ?
#
loop_
_entity_poly.entity_id
_entity_poly.type
_entity_poly.pdbx_seq_one_letter_code
_entity_poly.pdbx_strand_id
1 'polypeptide(L)'
;MSSKQSFSEFMEQKNVRLTLAAVCVYFAIGGLFQLLTGDNGADWFRGGGGFLLWGGWAVINALKPYGRSVPGINIAVNAGLVMIVASWIARN
;
A
#
# COMPACT_ATOMS: atom_id res chain seq x y z
N MET A 1 -15.79 -27.38 8.58
CA MET A 1 -14.53 -26.64 8.39
C MET A 1 -14.88 -25.31 7.73
N SER A 2 -14.77 -24.18 8.44
CA SER A 2 -15.29 -22.90 7.96
C SER A 2 -14.36 -22.31 6.89
N SER A 3 -14.89 -21.89 5.74
CA SER A 3 -14.14 -21.33 4.61
C SER A 3 -13.17 -20.20 4.99
N LYS A 4 -13.45 -19.47 6.07
CA LYS A 4 -12.60 -18.42 6.63
C LYS A 4 -11.24 -18.92 7.12
N GLN A 5 -11.20 -20.13 7.67
CA GLN A 5 -9.98 -20.72 8.23
C GLN A 5 -9.00 -21.09 7.11
N SER A 6 -9.51 -21.71 6.04
CA SER A 6 -8.72 -22.03 4.84
C SER A 6 -8.22 -20.79 4.10
N PHE A 7 -9.03 -19.73 4.00
CA PHE A 7 -8.61 -18.48 3.36
C PHE A 7 -7.53 -17.75 4.16
N SER A 8 -7.64 -17.73 5.49
CA SER A 8 -6.61 -17.14 6.36
C SER A 8 -5.28 -17.85 6.21
N GLU A 9 -5.30 -19.20 6.23
CA GLU A 9 -4.11 -20.02 6.03
C GLU A 9 -3.46 -19.76 4.66
N PHE A 10 -4.27 -19.63 3.60
CA PHE A 10 -3.78 -19.25 2.27
C PHE A 10 -3.08 -17.88 2.28
N MET A 11 -3.69 -16.88 2.91
CA MET A 11 -3.12 -15.52 3.02
C MET A 11 -1.87 -15.45 3.89
N GLU A 12 -1.62 -16.45 4.73
CA GLU A 12 -0.41 -16.55 5.55
C GLU A 12 0.75 -17.25 4.84
N GLN A 13 0.50 -17.91 3.71
CA GLN A 13 1.57 -18.54 2.93
C GLN A 13 2.60 -17.50 2.46
N LYS A 14 3.88 -17.83 2.65
CA LYS A 14 5.02 -16.98 2.25
C LYS A 14 4.92 -16.54 0.79
N ASN A 15 4.61 -17.47 -0.11
CA ASN A 15 4.52 -17.16 -1.54
C ASN A 15 3.40 -16.16 -1.81
N VAL A 16 2.23 -16.34 -1.20
CA VAL A 16 1.09 -15.43 -1.33
C VAL A 16 1.45 -14.04 -0.81
N ARG A 17 2.10 -13.95 0.36
CA ARG A 17 2.58 -12.68 0.92
C ARG A 17 3.60 -11.99 0.01
N LEU A 18 4.56 -12.71 -0.56
CA LEU A 18 5.53 -12.13 -1.48
C LEU A 18 4.88 -11.68 -2.80
N THR A 19 3.91 -12.42 -3.32
CA THR A 19 3.11 -11.98 -4.48
C THR A 19 2.33 -10.72 -4.14
N LEU A 20 1.68 -10.66 -2.98
CA LEU A 20 1.01 -9.45 -2.51
C LEU A 20 1.97 -8.27 -2.38
N ALA A 21 3.18 -8.51 -1.87
CA ALA A 21 4.21 -7.49 -1.77
C ALA A 21 4.58 -6.95 -3.16
N ALA A 22 4.80 -7.83 -4.15
CA ALA A 22 5.11 -7.43 -5.52
C ALA A 22 3.97 -6.61 -6.17
N VAL A 23 2.72 -7.04 -5.97
CA VAL A 23 1.53 -6.29 -6.43
C VAL A 23 1.47 -4.91 -5.78
N CYS A 24 1.72 -4.82 -4.48
CA CYS A 24 1.77 -3.55 -3.77
C CYS A 24 2.92 -2.65 -4.28
N VAL A 25 4.09 -3.22 -4.58
CA VAL A 25 5.20 -2.46 -5.20
C VAL A 25 4.80 -1.89 -6.55
N TYR A 26 4.12 -2.68 -7.40
CA TYR A 26 3.62 -2.21 -8.69
C TYR A 26 2.70 -0.99 -8.54
N PHE A 27 1.74 -1.04 -7.60
CA PHE A 27 0.87 0.11 -7.32
C PHE A 27 1.62 1.30 -6.71
N ALA A 28 2.61 1.04 -5.86
CA ALA A 28 3.45 2.10 -5.28
C ALA A 28 4.24 2.83 -6.38
N ILE A 29 4.76 2.10 -7.37
CA ILE A 29 5.43 2.69 -8.54
C ILE A 29 4.44 3.54 -9.34
N GLY A 30 3.21 3.08 -9.54
CA GLY A 30 2.15 3.87 -10.18
C GLY A 30 1.87 5.18 -9.44
N GLY A 31 1.78 5.13 -8.10
CA GLY A 31 1.65 6.32 -7.26
C GLY A 31 2.86 7.26 -7.38
N LEU A 32 4.08 6.70 -7.35
CA LEU A 32 5.31 7.47 -7.53
C LEU A 32 5.37 8.15 -8.90
N PHE A 33 4.99 7.44 -9.96
CA PHE A 33 4.93 8.02 -11.30
C PHE A 33 3.96 9.20 -11.34
N GLN A 34 2.73 9.03 -10.82
CA GLN A 34 1.76 10.11 -10.74
C GLN A 34 2.24 11.29 -9.89
N LEU A 35 2.99 11.03 -8.81
CA LEU A 35 3.59 12.09 -7.99
C LEU A 35 4.64 12.89 -8.77
N LEU A 36 5.42 12.23 -9.62
CA LEU A 36 6.51 12.85 -10.38
C LEU A 36 6.05 13.55 -11.66
N THR A 37 4.92 13.12 -12.24
CA THR A 37 4.40 13.67 -13.51
C THR A 37 3.11 14.48 -13.34
N GLY A 38 2.64 14.67 -12.09
CA GLY A 38 1.40 15.38 -11.81
C GLY A 38 1.55 16.89 -11.95
N ASP A 39 0.56 17.55 -12.57
CA ASP A 39 0.61 19.00 -12.86
C ASP A 39 -0.20 19.84 -11.85
N ASN A 40 -0.94 19.20 -10.94
CA ASN A 40 -1.77 19.88 -9.94
C ASN A 40 -1.62 19.25 -8.54
N GLY A 41 -2.04 20.00 -7.51
CA GLY A 41 -1.93 19.53 -6.12
C GLY A 41 -2.71 18.24 -5.85
N ALA A 42 -3.84 18.01 -6.52
CA ALA A 42 -4.61 16.78 -6.36
C ALA A 42 -3.84 15.54 -6.86
N ASP A 43 -3.10 15.65 -7.97
CA ASP A 43 -2.25 14.59 -8.49
C ASP A 43 -1.06 14.31 -7.57
N TRP A 44 -0.50 15.34 -6.94
CA TRP A 44 0.57 15.17 -5.96
C TRP A 44 0.07 14.45 -4.71
N PHE A 45 -1.11 14.82 -4.19
CA PHE A 45 -1.74 14.12 -3.07
C PHE A 45 -2.10 12.68 -3.42
N ARG A 46 -2.61 12.44 -4.62
CA ARG A 46 -3.01 11.09 -5.07
C ARG A 46 -1.81 10.19 -5.32
N GLY A 47 -0.77 10.71 -5.98
CA GLY A 47 0.47 10.00 -6.27
C GLY A 47 1.26 9.71 -5.00
N GLY A 48 1.51 10.73 -4.17
CA GLY A 48 2.18 10.56 -2.88
C GLY A 48 1.39 9.66 -1.93
N GLY A 49 0.06 9.81 -1.90
CA GLY A 49 -0.82 8.96 -1.12
C GLY A 49 -0.78 7.50 -1.57
N GLY A 50 -0.82 7.25 -2.88
CA GLY A 50 -0.66 5.92 -3.46
C GLY A 50 0.70 5.30 -3.16
N PHE A 51 1.78 6.06 -3.30
CA PHE A 51 3.13 5.59 -2.98
C PHE A 51 3.26 5.17 -1.51
N LEU A 52 2.80 6.01 -0.57
CA LEU A 52 2.86 5.71 0.86
C LEU A 52 1.96 4.53 1.27
N LEU A 53 0.73 4.50 0.75
CA LEU A 53 -0.23 3.45 1.07
C LEU A 53 0.27 2.09 0.58
N TRP A 54 0.55 1.99 -0.71
CA TRP A 54 0.95 0.74 -1.34
C TRP A 54 2.38 0.34 -0.97
N GLY A 55 3.29 1.31 -0.82
CA GLY A 55 4.64 1.07 -0.33
C GLY A 55 4.65 0.53 1.10
N GLY A 56 3.82 1.08 1.98
CA GLY A 56 3.65 0.58 3.34
C GLY A 56 3.15 -0.87 3.36
N TRP A 57 2.12 -1.19 2.56
CA TRP A 57 1.61 -2.56 2.44
C TRP A 57 2.60 -3.53 1.77
N ALA A 58 3.41 -3.06 0.82
CA ALA A 58 4.46 -3.86 0.22
C ALA A 58 5.48 -4.31 1.27
N VAL A 59 5.96 -3.38 2.08
CA VAL A 59 6.93 -3.66 3.16
C VAL A 59 6.33 -4.59 4.21
N ILE A 60 5.07 -4.39 4.61
CA ILE A 60 4.38 -5.28 5.56
C ILE A 60 4.33 -6.71 5.00
N ASN A 61 3.90 -6.89 3.75
CA ASN A 61 3.77 -8.21 3.15
C ASN A 61 5.12 -8.86 2.84
N ALA A 62 6.16 -8.08 2.55
CA ALA A 62 7.51 -8.59 2.33
C ALA A 62 8.17 -9.08 3.62
N LEU A 63 7.93 -8.41 4.75
CA LEU A 63 8.62 -8.70 6.01
C LEU A 63 7.89 -9.71 6.91
N LYS A 64 6.56 -9.79 6.80
CA LYS A 64 5.72 -10.69 7.61
C LYS A 64 6.13 -12.18 7.51
N PRO A 65 6.50 -12.74 6.34
CA PRO A 65 6.96 -14.12 6.23
C PRO A 65 8.29 -14.41 6.96
N TYR A 66 9.05 -13.37 7.31
CA TYR A 66 10.30 -13.48 8.04
C TYR A 66 10.12 -13.20 9.54
N GLY A 67 8.88 -13.10 10.02
CA GLY A 67 8.57 -12.75 11.42
C GLY A 67 8.96 -11.32 11.78
N ARG A 68 9.24 -10.46 10.80
CA ARG A 68 9.63 -9.06 11.02
C ARG A 68 8.43 -8.14 10.87
N SER A 69 8.35 -7.14 11.74
CA SER A 69 7.40 -6.04 11.64
C SER A 69 8.16 -4.72 11.69
N VAL A 70 7.66 -3.72 10.96
CA VAL A 70 8.24 -2.37 10.99
C VAL A 70 7.37 -1.51 11.91
N PRO A 71 7.88 -1.10 13.08
CA PRO A 71 7.12 -0.22 13.96
C PRO A 71 6.83 1.10 13.26
N GLY A 72 5.61 1.61 13.42
CA GLY A 72 5.20 2.88 12.82
C GLY A 72 4.82 2.84 11.33
N ILE A 73 4.93 1.69 10.64
CA ILE A 73 4.56 1.62 9.22
C ILE A 73 3.08 1.93 8.95
N ASN A 74 2.22 1.71 9.94
CA ASN A 74 0.81 2.10 9.89
C ASN A 74 0.62 3.61 9.72
N ILE A 75 1.59 4.43 10.16
CA ILE A 75 1.55 5.89 9.96
C ILE A 75 1.65 6.19 8.46
N ALA A 76 2.58 5.55 7.75
CA ALA A 76 2.71 5.73 6.30
C ALA A 76 1.45 5.27 5.55
N VAL A 77 0.90 4.11 5.94
CA VAL A 77 -0.34 3.57 5.36
C VAL A 77 -1.52 4.54 5.58
N ASN A 78 -1.70 5.03 6.80
CA ASN A 78 -2.79 5.94 7.15
C ASN A 78 -2.61 7.31 6.52
N ALA A 79 -1.39 7.87 6.51
CA ALA A 79 -1.08 9.12 5.83
C ALA A 79 -1.37 9.00 4.33
N GLY A 80 -0.98 7.88 3.72
CA GLY A 80 -1.27 7.59 2.32
C GLY A 80 -2.77 7.58 2.01
N LEU A 81 -3.56 6.93 2.86
CA LEU A 81 -5.02 6.92 2.76
C LEU A 81 -5.62 8.33 2.85
N VAL A 82 -5.20 9.12 3.84
CA VAL A 82 -5.68 10.50 4.06
C VAL A 82 -5.35 11.38 2.85
N MET A 83 -4.16 11.27 2.28
CA MET A 83 -3.76 12.04 1.09
C MET A 83 -4.61 11.68 -0.13
N ILE A 84 -4.92 10.40 -0.34
CA ILE A 84 -5.82 9.98 -1.43
C ILE A 84 -7.21 10.60 -1.24
N VAL A 85 -7.75 10.60 -0.01
CA VAL A 85 -9.04 11.23 0.28
C VAL A 85 -8.99 12.74 0.07
N ALA A 86 -7.92 13.40 0.53
CA ALA A 86 -7.71 14.84 0.34
C ALA A 86 -7.65 15.22 -1.14
N SER A 87 -7.10 14.35 -2.01
CA SER A 87 -7.06 14.58 -3.45
C SER A 87 -8.45 14.73 -4.10
N TRP A 88 -9.49 14.13 -3.51
CA TRP A 88 -10.86 14.26 -4.02
C TRP A 88 -11.45 15.63 -3.71
N ILE A 89 -11.05 16.22 -2.59
CA ILE A 89 -11.48 17.56 -2.18
C ILE A 89 -10.69 18.61 -2.95
N ALA A 90 -9.38 18.40 -3.15
CA ALA A 90 -8.49 19.31 -3.87
C ALA A 90 -8.76 19.38 -5.39
N ARG A 91 -9.62 18.50 -5.91
CA ARG A 91 -10.03 18.48 -7.33
C ARG A 91 -11.23 19.41 -7.61
N ASN A 92 -11.97 19.80 -6.58
CA ASN A 92 -13.07 20.78 -6.66
C ASN A 92 -12.55 22.20 -6.51
#